data_AF-A0A968BY47-F1
#
_entry.id   AF-A0A968BY47-F1
#
_cell.length_a   1.000
_cell.length_b   1.000
_cell.length_c   1.000
_cell.angle_alpha   90.00
_cell.angle_beta   90.00
_cell.angle_gamma   90.00
#
_symmetry.space_group_name_H-M   'P 1'
#
loop_
_entity.id
_entity.type
_entity.pdbx_description
1 polymer ?
#
loop_
_entity_poly.entity_id
_entity_poly.type
_entity_poly.pdbx_seq_one_letter_code
_entity_poly.pdbx_strand_id
1 'polypeptide(L)' 'MSTTSIRESHQTPVTLPLLRRMKEAGEKIVCLTAYDASFTVQIEQAGVEV' A
#
# COMPACT_ATOMS: atom_id res chain seq x y z
N MET A 1 -29.99 3.29 2.82
CA MET A 1 -29.05 4.27 2.24
C MET A 1 -27.81 4.25 3.12
N SER A 2 -26.91 3.29 2.86
CA SER A 2 -25.78 3.02 3.75
C SER A 2 -24.63 3.95 3.39
N THR A 3 -24.30 4.86 4.31
CA THR A 3 -23.17 5.78 4.22
C THR A 3 -21.86 4.98 4.31
N THR A 4 -21.17 4.84 3.18
CA THR A 4 -19.80 4.34 3.13
C THR A 4 -18.89 5.33 3.86
N SER A 5 -18.54 5.00 5.11
CA SER A 5 -17.47 5.67 5.84
C SER A 5 -16.15 5.36 5.15
N ILE A 6 -15.64 6.28 4.33
CA ILE A 6 -14.25 6.26 3.87
C ILE A 6 -13.39 6.37 5.13
N ARG A 7 -12.80 5.26 5.57
CA ARG A 7 -11.86 5.25 6.70
C ARG A 7 -10.53 5.79 6.18
N GLU A 8 -10.01 6.84 6.81
CA GLU A 8 -8.64 7.30 6.57
C GLU A 8 -7.65 6.19 6.94
N SER A 9 -7.05 5.57 5.93
CA SER A 9 -5.93 4.66 6.08
C SER A 9 -4.70 5.48 6.48
N HIS A 10 -4.44 5.58 7.78
CA HIS A 10 -3.17 6.11 8.31
C HIS A 10 -2.03 5.10 8.10
N GLN A 11 -1.82 4.66 6.86
CA GLN A 11 -0.67 3.83 6.51
C GLN A 11 0.55 4.74 6.36
N THR A 12 1.65 4.34 7.00
CA THR A 12 2.93 5.02 6.82
C THR A 12 3.32 4.93 5.34
N PRO A 13 3.62 6.05 4.67
CA PRO A 13 4.02 6.03 3.26
C PRO A 13 5.22 5.12 3.04
N VAL A 14 5.17 4.31 1.99
CA VAL A 14 6.33 3.54 1.55
C VAL A 14 7.36 4.49 0.94
N THR A 15 8.62 4.36 1.36
CA THR A 15 9.70 5.26 0.95
C THR A 15 10.94 4.47 0.52
N LEU A 16 11.83 5.09 -0.26
CA LEU A 16 13.08 4.44 -0.69
C LEU A 16 13.94 3.89 0.46
N PRO A 17 14.13 4.62 1.59
CA PRO A 17 14.88 4.07 2.73
C PRO A 17 14.20 2.85 3.36
N LEU A 18 12.87 2.78 3.37
CA LEU A 18 12.13 1.62 3.86
C LEU A 18 12.35 0.40 2.96
N LEU A 19 12.20 0.56 1.65
CA LEU A 19 12.44 -0.52 0.68
C LEU A 19 13.87 -1.06 0.74
N ARG A 20 14.86 -0.18 0.97
CA ARG A 20 16.26 -0.59 1.17
C ARG A 20 16.41 -1.46 2.42
N ARG A 21 15.79 -1.08 3.54
CA ARG A 21 15.82 -1.87 4.79
C ARG A 21 15.17 -3.23 4.60
N MET A 22 14.00 -3.30 3.94
CA MET A 22 13.33 -4.57 3.64
C MET A 22 14.24 -5.50 2.82
N LYS A 23 14.91 -4.94 1.79
CA LYS A 23 15.89 -5.69 1.00
C LYS A 23 17.06 -6.21 1.83
N GLU A 24 17.63 -5.38 2.71
CA GLU A 24 18.73 -5.76 3.61
C GLU A 24 18.30 -6.85 4.62
N ALA A 25 17.06 -6.80 5.09
CA ALA A 25 16.45 -7.79 5.97
C ALA A 25 16.05 -9.10 5.25
N GLY A 26 16.10 -9.13 3.92
CA GLY A 26 15.65 -10.27 3.11
C GLY A 26 14.13 -10.40 3.00
N GLU A 27 13.38 -9.39 3.43
CA GLU A 27 11.93 -9.30 3.29
C GLU A 27 11.56 -9.06 1.83
N LYS A 28 10.53 -9.77 1.34
CA LYS A 28 10.06 -9.63 -0.04
C LYS A 28 9.18 -8.39 -0.16
N ILE A 29 9.30 -7.71 -1.29
CA ILE A 29 8.50 -6.53 -1.64
C ILE A 29 7.49 -6.97 -2.69
N VAL A 30 6.21 -6.71 -2.43
CA VAL A 30 5.12 -6.95 -3.38
C VAL A 30 4.89 -5.67 -4.17
N CYS A 31 4.88 -5.80 -5.50
CA CYS A 31 4.67 -4.70 -6.43
C CYS A 31 3.51 -5.05 -7.35
N LEU A 32 2.49 -4.20 -7.41
CA LEU A 32 1.31 -4.41 -8.23
C LEU A 32 1.02 -3.16 -9.07
N THR A 33 0.73 -3.36 -10.35
CA THR A 33 0.34 -2.26 -11.22
C THR A 33 -1.04 -1.71 -10.83
N ALA A 34 -1.14 -0.41 -10.62
CA ALA A 34 -2.41 0.30 -10.47
C ALA A 34 -2.52 1.42 -11.52
N TYR A 35 -3.67 1.50 -12.18
CA TYR A 35 -3.92 2.47 -13.26
C TYR A 35 -5.02 3.47 -12.91
N ASP A 36 -5.86 3.16 -11.93
CA ASP A 36 -6.94 4.02 -11.45
C ASP A 36 -7.09 3.97 -9.92
N ALA A 37 -7.69 5.01 -9.37
CA ALA A 37 -7.86 5.18 -7.94
C ALA A 37 -8.84 4.16 -7.31
N SER A 38 -9.73 3.58 -8.10
CA SER A 38 -10.78 2.68 -7.61
C SER A 38 -10.18 1.40 -7.05
N PHE A 39 -9.11 0.89 -7.68
CA PHE A 39 -8.39 -0.29 -7.19
C PHE A 39 -7.28 0.06 -6.21
N THR A 40 -6.63 1.23 -6.32
CA THR A 40 -5.51 1.62 -5.44
C THR A 40 -5.86 1.50 -3.96
N VAL A 41 -7.04 1.96 -3.55
CA VAL A 41 -7.47 1.89 -2.14
C VAL A 41 -7.54 0.44 -1.64
N GLN A 42 -8.02 -0.48 -2.47
CA GLN A 42 -8.12 -1.89 -2.09
C GLN A 42 -6.75 -2.58 -2.07
N ILE A 43 -5.87 -2.19 -3.00
CA ILE A 43 -4.48 -2.66 -3.09
C ILE A 43 -3.68 -2.23 -1.84
N GLU A 44 -3.78 -0.97 -1.43
CA GLU A 44 -3.17 -0.45 -0.21
C GLU A 44 -3.70 -1.18 1.04
N GLN A 45 -5.00 -1.43 1.11
CA GLN A 45 -5.60 -2.17 2.23
C GLN A 45 -5.12 -3.63 2.31
N ALA A 46 -4.75 -4.23 1.18
CA ALA A 46 -4.16 -5.57 1.14
C ALA A 46 -2.68 -5.60 1.55
N GLY A 47 -2.06 -4.44 1.76
CA GLY A 47 -0.67 -4.31 2.22
C GLY A 47 0.36 -4.38 1.10
N VAL A 48 0.00 -4.07 -0.15
CA VAL A 48 0.97 -3.96 -1.24
C VAL A 48 1.87 -2.74 -1.03
N GLU A 49 3.18 -2.91 -1.18
CA GLU A 49 4.14 -1.84 -0.91
C GLU A 49 4.38 -0.89 -2.10
N VAL A 50 4.25 -1.37 -3.34
CA VAL A 50 4.55 -0.62 -4.57
C VAL A 50 3.47 -0.77 -5.63
#